data_AF-A0A1F9TTA6-F1
#
_entry.id   AF-A0A1F9TTA6-F1
#
_cell.length_a   1.000
_cell.length_b   1.000
_cell.length_c   1.000
_cell.angle_alpha   90.00
_cell.angle_beta   90.00
_cell.angle_gamma   90.00
#
_symmetry.space_group_name_H-M   'P 1'
#
loop_
_entity.id
_entity.type
_entity.pdbx_description
1 polymer ?
#
loop_
_entity_poly.entity_id
_entity_poly.type
_entity_poly.pdbx_seq_one_letter_code
_entity_poly.pdbx_strand_id
1 'polypeptide(L)'
;MKWFLMLLIFIAGVYYLVNQNKEEAKKKELLAAAKTNSAAVLPEPSLPVKPEKTYLIKFSMATLKTLRGLTQDANEKVRFASAELLWQLQDESAPSVIKNMLENETESEVKKQLISMLSKDKSKLSLALLAEALKDYDKDTRLAAVNAIGGFSNKEAIPALSRALEDYDEEVRLKALEAVNTIRKDIEAHKEQQLRELESKPLFRIE
;
A
#
# COMPACT_ATOMS: atom_id res chain seq x y z
N MET A 1 45.35 43.31 -31.52
CA MET A 1 43.98 43.01 -31.03
C MET A 1 43.58 41.53 -31.19
N LYS A 2 43.75 40.90 -32.37
CA LYS A 2 43.32 39.50 -32.59
C LYS A 2 44.05 38.42 -31.77
N TRP A 3 45.33 38.62 -31.44
CA TRP A 3 46.12 37.62 -30.69
C TRP A 3 45.72 37.52 -29.21
N PHE A 4 45.23 38.61 -28.62
CA PHE A 4 44.77 38.65 -27.22
C PHE A 4 43.49 37.82 -27.02
N LEU A 5 42.59 37.84 -28.02
CA LEU A 5 41.38 37.02 -28.01
C LEU A 5 41.69 35.52 -28.12
N MET A 6 42.68 35.15 -28.95
CA MET A 6 43.13 33.76 -29.05
C MET A 6 43.81 33.27 -27.76
N LEU A 7 44.57 34.14 -27.08
CA LEU A 7 45.17 33.84 -25.79
C LEU A 7 44.10 33.56 -24.72
N LEU A 8 43.05 34.37 -24.66
CA LEU A 8 41.95 34.19 -23.71
C LEU A 8 41.18 32.88 -23.93
N ILE A 9 40.90 32.52 -25.18
CA ILE A 9 40.24 31.25 -25.52
C ILE A 9 41.14 30.07 -25.13
N PHE A 10 42.44 30.17 -25.36
CA PHE A 10 43.39 29.13 -24.97
C PHE A 10 43.46 28.95 -23.44
N ILE A 11 43.53 30.06 -22.69
CA ILE A 11 43.53 30.03 -21.22
C ILE A 11 42.22 29.44 -20.68
N ALA A 12 41.08 29.83 -21.26
CA ALA A 12 39.78 29.27 -20.88
C ALA A 12 39.66 27.77 -21.19
N GLY A 13 40.19 27.33 -22.34
CA GLY A 13 40.24 25.92 -22.72
C GLY A 13 41.11 25.09 -21.78
N VAL A 14 42.30 25.58 -21.43
CA VAL A 14 43.19 24.94 -20.45
C VAL A 14 42.54 24.89 -19.07
N TYR A 15 41.90 25.98 -18.65
CA TYR A 15 41.16 26.02 -17.38
C TYR A 15 40.02 24.98 -17.35
N TYR A 16 39.25 24.88 -18.44
CA TYR A 16 38.17 23.90 -18.57
C TYR A 16 38.70 22.47 -18.49
N LEU A 17 39.79 22.16 -19.21
CA LEU A 17 40.38 20.82 -19.23
C LEU A 17 40.92 20.40 -17.86
N VAL A 18 41.59 21.32 -17.15
CA VAL A 18 42.12 21.06 -15.80
C VAL A 18 40.99 20.86 -14.80
N ASN A 19 39.88 21.60 -14.93
CA ASN A 19 38.74 21.43 -14.03
C ASN A 19 38.03 20.08 -14.25
N GLN A 20 37.90 19.64 -15.50
CA GLN A 20 37.30 18.34 -15.83
C GLN A 20 38.11 17.16 -15.24
N ASN A 21 39.44 17.23 -15.32
CA ASN A 21 40.33 16.22 -14.73
C ASN A 21 40.23 16.14 -13.19
N LYS A 22 39.98 17.27 -12.51
CA LYS A 22 39.77 17.30 -11.05
C LYS A 22 38.46 16.63 -10.64
N GLU A 23 37.39 16.86 -11.41
CA GLU A 23 36.09 16.22 -11.20
C GLU A 23 36.20 14.70 -11.38
N GLU A 24 36.89 14.24 -12.43
CA GLU A 24 37.10 12.80 -12.67
C GLU A 24 37.95 12.13 -11.58
N ALA A 25 39.00 12.82 -11.09
CA ALA A 25 39.83 12.31 -9.99
C ALA A 25 39.02 12.13 -8.70
N LYS A 26 38.21 13.12 -8.33
CA LYS A 26 37.29 13.03 -7.18
C LYS A 26 36.28 11.90 -7.35
N LYS A 27 35.72 11.72 -8.55
CA LYS A 27 34.76 10.65 -8.82
C LYS A 27 35.41 9.27 -8.70
N LYS A 28 36.65 9.10 -9.16
CA LYS A 28 37.42 7.85 -8.99
C LYS A 28 37.76 7.58 -7.52
N GLU A 29 38.10 8.61 -6.76
CA GLU A 29 38.37 8.49 -5.32
C GLU A 29 37.11 8.11 -4.53
N LEU A 30 35.96 8.73 -4.84
CA LEU A 30 34.66 8.37 -4.27
C LEU A 30 34.25 6.93 -4.61
N LEU A 31 34.50 6.49 -5.84
CA LEU A 31 34.25 5.11 -6.26
C LEU A 31 35.21 4.11 -5.58
N ALA A 32 36.47 4.49 -5.35
CA ALA A 32 37.42 3.68 -4.61
C ALA A 32 37.01 3.56 -3.13
N ALA A 33 36.61 4.67 -2.50
CA ALA A 33 36.10 4.71 -1.12
C ALA A 33 34.79 3.90 -0.95
N ALA A 34 33.90 3.95 -1.94
CA ALA A 34 32.68 3.14 -1.94
C ALA A 34 32.98 1.64 -2.05
N LYS A 35 34.04 1.25 -2.77
CA LYS A 35 34.47 -0.15 -2.91
C LYS A 35 35.17 -0.67 -1.66
N THR A 36 35.99 0.13 -0.99
CA THR A 36 36.66 -0.27 0.26
C THR A 36 35.68 -0.40 1.43
N ASN A 37 34.62 0.41 1.48
CA ASN A 37 33.57 0.29 2.49
C ASN A 37 32.60 -0.90 2.26
N SER A 38 32.72 -1.61 1.12
CA SER A 38 31.85 -2.75 0.76
C SER A 38 32.37 -4.10 1.27
N ALA A 39 33.54 -4.18 1.91
CA ALA A 39 34.19 -5.45 2.26
C ALA A 39 34.36 -5.72 3.77
N ALA A 40 33.84 -4.87 4.66
CA ALA A 40 33.69 -5.24 6.06
C ALA A 40 32.35 -5.97 6.22
N VAL A 41 32.39 -7.31 6.21
CA VAL A 41 31.27 -8.14 6.70
C VAL A 41 31.16 -7.89 8.20
N LEU A 42 30.46 -6.81 8.56
CA LEU A 42 29.81 -6.68 9.84
C LEU A 42 28.80 -7.84 9.91
N PRO A 43 28.65 -8.55 11.04
CA PRO A 43 27.56 -9.50 11.18
C PRO A 43 26.27 -8.78 10.81
N GLU A 44 25.56 -9.27 9.79
CA GLU A 44 24.32 -8.66 9.33
C GLU A 44 23.43 -8.47 10.57
N PRO A 45 23.08 -7.22 10.95
CA PRO A 45 22.04 -7.04 11.93
C PRO A 45 20.78 -7.62 11.31
N SER A 46 20.37 -8.80 11.78
CA SER A 46 19.17 -9.48 11.30
C SER A 46 18.03 -8.49 11.35
N LEU A 47 17.50 -8.14 10.17
CA LEU A 47 16.37 -7.24 10.06
C LEU A 47 15.23 -7.75 10.95
N PRO A 48 14.55 -6.89 11.72
CA PRO A 48 13.33 -7.31 12.39
C PRO A 48 12.38 -7.87 11.32
N VAL A 49 11.84 -9.07 11.57
CA VAL A 49 11.04 -9.84 10.60
C VAL A 49 9.73 -9.14 10.20
N LYS A 50 9.44 -7.96 10.78
CA LYS A 50 8.42 -7.03 10.32
C LYS A 50 8.92 -5.59 10.52
N PRO A 51 8.63 -4.65 9.61
CA PRO A 51 8.73 -3.25 9.95
C PRO A 51 7.67 -2.97 11.03
N GLU A 52 8.06 -2.97 12.31
CA GLU A 52 7.26 -2.27 13.31
C GLU A 52 7.22 -0.81 12.86
N LYS A 53 6.01 -0.30 12.63
CA LYS A 53 5.79 1.12 12.42
C LYS A 53 6.14 1.82 13.72
N THR A 54 7.42 2.16 13.92
CA THR A 54 7.92 2.83 15.13
C THR A 54 7.55 4.31 15.09
N TYR A 55 6.26 4.58 15.21
CA TYR A 55 5.69 5.79 15.79
C TYR A 55 4.43 5.36 16.54
N LEU A 56 4.62 4.66 17.66
CA LEU A 56 3.53 4.45 18.61
C LEU A 56 3.24 5.81 19.25
N ILE A 57 2.34 6.59 18.64
CA ILE A 57 1.63 7.64 19.36
C ILE A 57 0.82 6.91 20.43
N LYS A 58 1.43 6.68 21.61
CA LYS A 58 0.74 6.07 22.74
C LYS A 58 -0.17 7.12 23.33
N PHE A 59 -1.42 7.12 22.87
CA PHE A 59 -2.49 7.82 23.53
C PHE A 59 -2.71 7.24 24.94
N SER A 60 -3.10 8.11 25.88
CA SER A 60 -3.44 7.65 27.22
C SER A 60 -4.69 6.75 27.18
N MET A 61 -4.85 5.87 28.17
CA MET A 61 -6.07 5.04 28.28
C MET A 61 -7.33 5.88 28.38
N ALA A 62 -7.25 7.06 29.01
CA ALA A 62 -8.35 8.02 29.02
C ALA A 62 -8.68 8.51 27.61
N THR A 63 -7.68 8.82 26.78
CA THR A 63 -7.88 9.24 25.40
C THR A 63 -8.49 8.13 24.55
N LEU A 64 -8.01 6.89 24.67
CA LEU A 64 -8.60 5.74 23.96
C LEU A 64 -10.05 5.52 24.37
N LYS A 65 -10.37 5.64 25.66
CA LYS A 65 -11.75 5.59 26.16
C LYS A 65 -12.62 6.68 25.53
N THR A 66 -12.10 7.90 25.43
CA THR A 66 -12.82 9.01 24.77
C THR A 66 -13.06 8.70 23.29
N LEU A 67 -12.04 8.25 22.54
CA LEU A 67 -12.18 7.88 21.13
C LEU A 67 -13.23 6.78 20.95
N ARG A 68 -13.17 5.70 21.75
CA ARG A 68 -14.18 4.64 21.72
C ARG A 68 -15.60 5.20 21.90
N GLY A 69 -15.79 6.16 22.80
CA GLY A 69 -17.08 6.85 22.98
C GLY A 69 -17.51 7.72 21.79
N LEU A 70 -16.58 8.43 21.15
CA LEU A 70 -16.84 9.30 20.00
C LEU A 70 -17.29 8.55 18.74
N THR A 71 -17.16 7.22 18.71
CA THR A 71 -17.74 6.39 17.62
C THR A 71 -19.26 6.43 17.58
N GLN A 72 -19.91 6.93 18.64
CA GLN A 72 -21.36 7.11 18.76
C GLN A 72 -21.76 8.60 18.82
N ASP A 73 -20.87 9.50 18.42
CA ASP A 73 -21.14 10.94 18.40
C ASP A 73 -22.33 11.28 17.48
N ALA A 74 -23.05 12.37 17.80
CA ALA A 74 -24.16 12.84 16.96
C ALA A 74 -23.69 13.25 15.56
N ASN A 75 -22.47 13.77 15.43
CA ASN A 75 -21.87 14.17 14.17
C ASN A 75 -21.22 12.97 13.46
N GLU A 76 -21.66 12.72 12.22
CA GLU A 76 -21.22 11.61 11.39
C GLU A 76 -19.73 11.62 11.08
N LYS A 77 -19.14 12.82 10.92
CA LYS A 77 -17.71 12.98 10.67
C LYS A 77 -16.88 12.66 11.90
N VAL A 78 -17.39 12.97 13.09
CA VAL A 78 -16.72 12.65 14.36
C VAL A 78 -16.73 11.14 14.57
N ARG A 79 -17.86 10.47 14.30
CA ARG A 79 -17.95 8.99 14.36
C ARG A 79 -16.91 8.33 13.47
N PHE A 80 -16.88 8.71 12.19
CA PHE A 80 -15.92 8.17 11.22
C PHE A 80 -14.47 8.45 11.65
N ALA A 81 -14.12 9.70 11.96
CA ALA A 81 -12.76 10.08 12.32
C ALA A 81 -12.26 9.32 13.57
N SER A 82 -13.16 9.08 14.54
CA SER A 82 -12.82 8.30 15.71
C SER A 82 -12.55 6.83 15.38
N ALA A 83 -13.40 6.21 14.56
CA ALA A 83 -13.21 4.83 14.11
C ALA A 83 -11.95 4.66 13.27
N GLU A 84 -11.66 5.61 12.37
CA GLU A 84 -10.44 5.64 11.56
C GLU A 84 -9.19 5.73 12.45
N LEU A 85 -9.21 6.62 13.45
CA LEU A 85 -8.08 6.75 14.36
C LEU A 85 -7.88 5.50 15.21
N LEU A 86 -8.96 4.88 15.71
CA LEU A 86 -8.89 3.60 16.44
C LEU A 86 -8.31 2.49 15.56
N TRP A 87 -8.67 2.45 14.27
CA TRP A 87 -8.10 1.51 13.30
C TRP A 87 -6.60 1.73 13.10
N GLN A 88 -6.19 2.97 12.86
CA GLN A 88 -4.77 3.34 12.68
C GLN A 88 -3.92 3.04 13.91
N LEU A 89 -4.50 3.20 15.11
CA LEU A 89 -3.87 2.87 16.38
C LEU A 89 -3.86 1.38 16.70
N GLN A 90 -4.51 0.55 15.87
CA GLN A 90 -4.70 -0.89 16.12
C GLN A 90 -5.33 -1.14 17.50
N ASP A 91 -6.28 -0.30 17.89
CA ASP A 91 -7.01 -0.48 19.13
C ASP A 91 -7.79 -1.82 19.09
N GLU A 92 -7.75 -2.56 20.19
CA GLU A 92 -8.39 -3.88 20.31
C GLU A 92 -9.90 -3.85 19.98
N SER A 93 -10.57 -2.71 20.20
CA SER A 93 -12.00 -2.56 19.96
C SER A 93 -12.33 -2.15 18.52
N ALA A 94 -11.33 -1.69 17.75
CA ALA A 94 -11.55 -1.15 16.41
C ALA A 94 -12.29 -2.13 15.47
N PRO A 95 -11.99 -3.44 15.43
CA PRO A 95 -12.71 -4.37 14.55
C PRO A 95 -14.19 -4.49 14.92
N SER A 96 -14.52 -4.58 16.21
CA SER A 96 -15.91 -4.63 16.68
C SER A 96 -16.66 -3.32 16.45
N VAL A 97 -15.99 -2.17 16.66
CA VAL A 97 -16.55 -0.85 16.40
C VAL A 97 -16.89 -0.70 14.92
N ILE A 98 -15.94 -1.00 14.03
CA ILE A 98 -16.12 -0.86 12.58
C ILE A 98 -17.22 -1.80 12.09
N LYS A 99 -17.25 -3.05 12.56
CA LYS A 99 -18.34 -3.98 12.23
C LYS A 99 -19.70 -3.40 12.61
N ASN A 100 -19.85 -2.92 13.85
CA ASN A 100 -21.09 -2.32 14.32
C ASN A 100 -21.49 -1.09 13.49
N MET A 101 -20.54 -0.26 13.10
CA MET A 101 -20.81 0.89 12.24
C MET A 101 -21.23 0.45 10.83
N LEU A 102 -20.60 -0.55 10.22
CA LEU A 102 -21.05 -1.07 8.92
C LEU A 102 -22.50 -1.57 8.98
N GLU A 103 -22.92 -2.19 10.09
CA GLU A 103 -24.27 -2.72 10.28
C GLU A 103 -25.30 -1.63 10.60
N ASN A 104 -24.98 -0.72 11.53
CA ASN A 104 -25.97 0.14 12.19
C ASN A 104 -25.83 1.64 11.88
N GLU A 105 -24.82 2.05 11.11
CA GLU A 105 -24.66 3.45 10.71
C GLU A 105 -25.84 3.91 9.85
N THR A 106 -26.37 5.11 10.15
CA THR A 106 -27.50 5.68 9.43
C THR A 106 -27.06 6.37 8.15
N GLU A 107 -25.86 6.96 8.16
CA GLU A 107 -25.33 7.70 7.02
C GLU A 107 -24.58 6.77 6.06
N SER A 108 -25.14 6.56 4.87
CA SER A 108 -24.52 5.73 3.82
C SER A 108 -23.11 6.19 3.46
N GLU A 109 -22.85 7.50 3.53
CA GLU A 109 -21.54 8.07 3.23
C GLU A 109 -20.47 7.62 4.23
N VAL A 110 -20.81 7.50 5.52
CA VAL A 110 -19.88 6.98 6.53
C VAL A 110 -19.55 5.51 6.26
N LYS A 111 -20.54 4.69 5.85
CA LYS A 111 -20.29 3.29 5.44
C LYS A 111 -19.34 3.23 4.24
N LYS A 112 -19.56 4.06 3.21
CA LYS A 112 -18.68 4.16 2.03
C LYS A 112 -17.26 4.58 2.42
N GLN A 113 -17.10 5.50 3.38
CA GLN A 113 -15.81 5.90 3.91
C GLN A 113 -15.10 4.77 4.66
N LEU A 114 -15.81 4.02 5.52
CA LEU A 114 -15.28 2.83 6.19
C LEU A 114 -14.83 1.77 5.19
N ILE A 115 -15.64 1.50 4.16
CA ILE A 115 -15.31 0.57 3.07
C ILE A 115 -14.05 1.03 2.33
N SER A 116 -13.94 2.32 2.00
CA SER A 116 -12.77 2.90 1.35
C SER A 116 -11.51 2.77 2.21
N MET A 117 -11.62 3.05 3.51
CA MET A 117 -10.54 2.89 4.48
C MET A 117 -10.04 1.44 4.55
N LEU A 118 -10.95 0.48 4.74
CA LEU A 118 -10.63 -0.95 4.80
C LEU A 118 -10.05 -1.47 3.47
N SER A 119 -10.55 -0.98 2.34
CA SER A 119 -10.04 -1.33 1.02
C SER A 119 -8.56 -0.97 0.86
N LYS A 120 -8.12 0.16 1.42
CA LYS A 120 -6.71 0.62 1.33
C LYS A 120 -5.76 -0.20 2.20
N ASP A 121 -6.26 -0.74 3.32
CA ASP A 121 -5.44 -1.50 4.27
C ASP A 121 -4.99 -2.87 3.73
N LYS A 122 -5.78 -3.48 2.84
CA LYS A 122 -5.46 -4.75 2.15
C LYS A 122 -5.12 -5.94 3.07
N SER A 123 -5.43 -5.88 4.37
CA SER A 123 -5.26 -7.02 5.27
C SER A 123 -6.42 -8.02 5.21
N LYS A 124 -6.15 -9.25 5.67
CA LYS A 124 -7.20 -10.29 5.82
C LYS A 124 -8.34 -9.86 6.74
N LEU A 125 -8.03 -9.08 7.78
CA LEU A 125 -9.04 -8.54 8.69
C LEU A 125 -9.94 -7.52 7.97
N SER A 126 -9.34 -6.62 7.18
CA SER A 126 -10.09 -5.68 6.35
C SER A 126 -10.98 -6.38 5.34
N LEU A 127 -10.49 -7.44 4.70
CA LEU A 127 -11.30 -8.26 3.80
C LEU A 127 -12.51 -8.90 4.51
N ALA A 128 -12.32 -9.40 5.74
CA ALA A 128 -13.40 -9.98 6.52
C ALA A 128 -14.46 -8.93 6.91
N LEU A 129 -14.05 -7.71 7.30
CA LEU A 129 -14.95 -6.61 7.63
C LEU A 129 -15.70 -6.10 6.38
N LEU A 130 -15.02 -5.98 5.24
CA LEU A 130 -15.66 -5.63 3.96
C LEU A 130 -16.74 -6.65 3.56
N ALA A 131 -16.56 -7.93 3.87
CA ALA A 131 -17.56 -8.95 3.59
C ALA A 131 -18.84 -8.78 4.43
N GLU A 132 -18.80 -8.11 5.58
CA GLU A 132 -20.00 -7.77 6.35
C GLU A 132 -20.85 -6.72 5.62
N ALA A 133 -20.22 -5.76 4.94
CA ALA A 133 -20.91 -4.73 4.15
C ALA A 133 -21.66 -5.28 2.92
N LEU A 134 -21.41 -6.54 2.52
CA LEU A 134 -22.21 -7.23 1.50
C LEU A 134 -23.61 -7.60 1.98
N LYS A 135 -23.91 -7.48 3.28
CA LYS A 135 -25.23 -7.78 3.86
C LYS A 135 -26.08 -6.53 4.04
N ASP A 136 -25.57 -5.37 3.64
CA ASP A 136 -26.25 -4.10 3.85
C ASP A 136 -27.57 -4.03 3.06
N TYR A 137 -28.58 -3.38 3.63
CA TYR A 137 -29.84 -3.16 2.94
C TYR A 137 -29.68 -2.19 1.76
N ASP A 138 -28.75 -1.23 1.89
CA ASP A 138 -28.44 -0.25 0.87
C ASP A 138 -27.60 -0.87 -0.24
N LYS A 139 -28.15 -0.84 -1.46
CA LYS A 139 -27.51 -1.36 -2.66
C LYS A 139 -26.16 -0.69 -2.91
N ASP A 140 -26.07 0.62 -2.73
CA ASP A 140 -24.84 1.37 -2.99
C ASP A 140 -23.70 0.94 -2.08
N THR A 141 -24.02 0.69 -0.80
CA THR A 141 -23.06 0.15 0.17
C THR A 141 -22.57 -1.23 -0.24
N ARG A 142 -23.47 -2.12 -0.69
CA ARG A 142 -23.07 -3.45 -1.20
C ARG A 142 -22.21 -3.36 -2.45
N LEU A 143 -22.54 -2.47 -3.39
CA LEU A 143 -21.71 -2.22 -4.58
C LEU A 143 -20.33 -1.70 -4.21
N ALA A 144 -20.23 -0.77 -3.26
CA ALA A 144 -18.96 -0.28 -2.75
C ALA A 144 -18.12 -1.41 -2.14
N ALA A 145 -18.75 -2.31 -1.38
CA ALA A 145 -18.09 -3.47 -0.79
C ALA A 145 -17.58 -4.45 -1.87
N VAL A 146 -18.38 -4.76 -2.89
CA VAL A 146 -17.96 -5.60 -4.03
C VAL A 146 -16.74 -5.01 -4.73
N ASN A 147 -16.76 -3.72 -5.04
CA ASN A 147 -15.65 -3.04 -5.68
C ASN A 147 -14.38 -3.05 -4.80
N ALA A 148 -14.54 -2.81 -3.50
CA ALA A 148 -13.44 -2.84 -2.53
C ALA A 148 -12.80 -4.23 -2.44
N ILE A 149 -13.61 -5.28 -2.34
CA ILE A 149 -13.18 -6.67 -2.28
C ILE A 149 -12.50 -7.09 -3.58
N GLY A 150 -13.06 -6.71 -4.74
CA GLY A 150 -12.47 -6.97 -6.05
C GLY A 150 -11.05 -6.42 -6.18
N GLY A 151 -10.78 -5.28 -5.55
CA GLY A 151 -9.44 -4.66 -5.54
C GLY A 151 -8.40 -5.35 -4.65
N PHE A 152 -8.68 -6.50 -4.02
CA PHE A 152 -7.66 -7.27 -3.30
C PHE A 152 -6.81 -8.14 -4.25
N SER A 153 -7.25 -8.35 -5.51
CA SER A 153 -6.53 -9.08 -6.57
C SER A 153 -5.90 -10.41 -6.10
N ASN A 154 -6.55 -11.10 -5.17
CA ASN A 154 -6.07 -12.36 -4.62
C ASN A 154 -7.21 -13.36 -4.41
N LYS A 155 -6.87 -14.64 -4.32
CA LYS A 155 -7.84 -15.74 -4.20
C LYS A 155 -8.67 -15.70 -2.92
N GLU A 156 -8.22 -15.02 -1.87
CA GLU A 156 -8.93 -14.94 -0.58
C GLU A 156 -10.20 -14.09 -0.68
N ALA A 157 -10.29 -13.20 -1.67
CA ALA A 157 -11.47 -12.38 -1.93
C ALA A 157 -12.61 -13.16 -2.63
N ILE A 158 -12.29 -14.28 -3.30
CA ILE A 158 -13.27 -15.04 -4.09
C ILE A 158 -14.45 -15.54 -3.23
N PRO A 159 -14.26 -16.17 -2.06
CA PRO A 159 -15.38 -16.61 -1.22
C PRO A 159 -16.32 -15.48 -0.77
N ALA A 160 -15.80 -14.27 -0.59
CA ALA A 160 -16.63 -13.11 -0.26
C ALA A 160 -17.45 -12.67 -1.47
N LEU A 161 -16.82 -12.56 -2.65
CA LEU A 161 -17.50 -12.21 -3.90
C LEU A 161 -18.51 -13.26 -4.35
N SER A 162 -18.30 -14.54 -4.03
CA SER A 162 -19.26 -15.61 -4.32
C SER A 162 -20.62 -15.35 -3.65
N ARG A 163 -20.65 -14.74 -2.46
CA ARG A 163 -21.93 -14.34 -1.83
C ARG A 163 -22.63 -13.23 -2.60
N ALA A 164 -21.87 -12.27 -3.14
CA ALA A 164 -22.43 -11.18 -3.94
C ALA A 164 -22.94 -11.63 -5.32
N LEU A 165 -22.52 -12.79 -5.82
CA LEU A 165 -23.11 -13.41 -7.01
C LEU A 165 -24.56 -13.90 -6.78
N GLU A 166 -24.94 -14.10 -5.53
CA GLU A 166 -26.29 -14.50 -5.12
C GLU A 166 -27.14 -13.30 -4.66
N ASP A 167 -26.64 -12.06 -4.83
CA ASP A 167 -27.36 -10.86 -4.44
C ASP A 167 -28.69 -10.73 -5.18
N TYR A 168 -29.69 -10.15 -4.53
CA TYR A 168 -31.00 -9.94 -5.14
C TYR A 168 -30.97 -8.88 -6.24
N ASP A 169 -30.08 -7.89 -6.15
CA ASP A 169 -29.90 -6.85 -7.14
C ASP A 169 -28.99 -7.30 -8.28
N GLU A 170 -29.43 -7.08 -9.52
CA GLU A 170 -28.72 -7.51 -10.72
C GLU A 170 -27.37 -6.82 -10.91
N GLU A 171 -27.28 -5.54 -10.57
CA GLU A 171 -26.04 -4.77 -10.72
C GLU A 171 -24.97 -5.27 -9.75
N VAL A 172 -25.37 -5.61 -8.52
CA VAL A 172 -24.46 -6.21 -7.53
C VAL A 172 -23.93 -7.55 -8.04
N ARG A 173 -24.80 -8.41 -8.57
CA ARG A 173 -24.37 -9.69 -9.17
C ARG A 173 -23.40 -9.49 -10.34
N LEU A 174 -23.70 -8.54 -11.24
CA LEU A 174 -22.85 -8.22 -12.38
C LEU A 174 -21.46 -7.75 -11.93
N LYS A 175 -21.42 -6.82 -10.96
CA LYS A 175 -20.16 -6.31 -10.40
C LYS A 175 -19.36 -7.39 -9.69
N ALA A 176 -20.02 -8.30 -8.99
CA ALA A 176 -19.35 -9.45 -8.36
C ALA A 176 -18.72 -10.37 -9.41
N LEU A 177 -19.41 -10.64 -10.52
CA LEU A 177 -18.89 -11.43 -11.63
C LEU A 177 -17.69 -10.76 -12.31
N GLU A 178 -17.77 -9.45 -12.55
CA GLU A 178 -16.65 -8.66 -13.08
C GLU A 178 -15.43 -8.73 -12.14
N ALA A 179 -15.63 -8.55 -10.84
CA ALA A 179 -14.57 -8.61 -9.84
C ALA A 179 -13.89 -9.99 -9.80
N VAL A 180 -14.67 -11.09 -9.79
CA VAL A 180 -14.13 -12.46 -9.83
C VAL A 180 -13.32 -12.71 -11.10
N ASN A 181 -13.82 -12.27 -12.26
CA ASN A 181 -13.10 -12.41 -13.53
C ASN A 181 -11.78 -11.63 -13.54
N THR A 182 -11.75 -10.42 -12.98
CA THR A 182 -10.53 -9.62 -12.84
C THR A 182 -9.51 -10.33 -11.95
N ILE A 183 -9.92 -10.80 -10.77
CA ILE A 183 -9.02 -11.55 -9.86
C ILE A 183 -8.44 -12.79 -10.56
N ARG A 184 -9.26 -13.54 -11.31
CA ARG A 184 -8.78 -14.72 -12.04
C ARG A 184 -7.71 -14.35 -13.06
N LYS A 185 -7.95 -13.31 -13.87
CA LYS A 185 -6.99 -12.82 -14.88
C LYS A 185 -5.70 -12.36 -14.23
N ASP A 186 -5.78 -11.64 -13.10
CA ASP A 186 -4.60 -11.20 -12.36
C ASP A 186 -3.77 -12.41 -11.88
N ILE A 187 -4.42 -13.43 -11.29
CA ILE A 187 -3.73 -14.65 -10.85
C ILE A 187 -3.07 -15.39 -12.03
N GLU A 188 -3.77 -15.52 -13.16
CA GLU A 188 -3.24 -16.15 -14.37
C GLU A 188 -2.01 -15.39 -14.91
N ALA A 189 -2.10 -14.06 -15.01
CA ALA A 189 -1.00 -13.20 -15.46
C ALA A 189 0.24 -13.33 -14.57
N HIS A 190 0.06 -13.34 -13.24
CA HIS A 190 1.17 -13.54 -12.31
C HIS A 190 1.81 -14.92 -12.46
N LYS A 191 1.01 -15.97 -12.67
CA LYS A 191 1.51 -17.33 -12.89
C LYS A 191 2.31 -17.44 -14.19
N GLU A 192 1.83 -16.82 -15.26
CA GLU A 192 2.55 -16.77 -16.54
C GLU A 192 3.88 -16.03 -16.41
N GLN A 193 3.90 -14.90 -15.70
CA GLN A 193 5.14 -14.15 -15.44
C GLN A 193 6.14 -15.01 -14.67
N GLN A 194 5.70 -15.70 -13.60
CA GLN A 194 6.56 -16.59 -12.83
C GLN A 194 7.16 -17.71 -13.70
N LEU A 195 6.37 -18.31 -14.59
CA LEU A 195 6.86 -19.36 -15.48
C LEU A 195 7.96 -18.85 -16.43
N ARG A 196 7.79 -17.65 -17.00
CA ARG A 196 8.82 -17.01 -17.84
C ARG A 196 10.12 -16.70 -17.06
N GLU A 197 9.99 -16.26 -15.82
CA GLU A 197 11.15 -16.02 -14.94
C GLU A 197 11.90 -17.32 -14.59
N LEU A 198 11.19 -18.44 -14.46
CA LEU A 198 11.77 -19.76 -14.26
C LEU A 198 12.50 -20.26 -15.53
N GLU A 199 11.89 -20.10 -16.71
CA GLU A 199 12.48 -20.52 -17.99
C GLU A 199 13.70 -19.68 -18.40
N SER A 200 13.74 -18.40 -18.02
CA SER A 200 14.85 -17.48 -18.34
C SER A 200 16.09 -17.67 -17.46
N LYS A 201 15.97 -18.30 -16.28
CA LYS A 201 17.12 -18.67 -15.45
C LYS A 201 17.66 -20.03 -15.93
N PRO A 202 18.93 -20.14 -16.33
CA PRO A 202 19.47 -21.43 -16.74
C PRO A 202 19.38 -22.43 -15.57
N LEU A 203 18.71 -23.56 -15.80
CA LEU A 203 18.48 -24.63 -14.81
C LEU A 203 19.79 -25.24 -14.28
N PHE A 204 20.89 -25.05 -14.99
CA PHE A 204 22.23 -25.42 -14.57
C PHE A 204 23.19 -24.27 -14.87
N ARG A 205 23.96 -23.82 -13.86
CA ARG A 205 25.20 -23.09 -14.09
C ARG A 205 26.28 -24.11 -14.36
N ILE A 206 26.89 -24.06 -15.53
CA ILE A 206 28.13 -24.79 -15.78
C ILE A 206 29.24 -23.93 -15.16
N GLU A 207 29.83 -24.40 -14.06
CA GLU A 207 31.06 -23.85 -13.47
C GLU A 207 32.30 -24.31 -14.25
#